data_AF-A0A968L9L9-F1
#
_entry.id   AF-A0A968L9L9-F1
#
_cell.length_a   1.000
_cell.length_b   1.000
_cell.length_c   1.000
_cell.angle_alpha   90.00
_cell.angle_beta   90.00
_cell.angle_gamma   90.00
#
_symmetry.space_group_name_H-M   'P 1'
#
loop_
_entity.id
_entity.type
_entity.pdbx_description
1 polymer ?
#
loop_
_entity_poly.entity_id
_entity_poly.type
_entity_poly.pdbx_seq_one_letter_code
_entity_poly.pdbx_strand_id
1 'polypeptide(L)'
;MKGDRVEAVVDTGQGVQTFEIVATRAGRRIEVTTARGVVEVTEVTRGGTPVRTGRFMANRLIALVEHPAQERDDARVEVTARRQIRG
;
A
#
# COMPACT_ATOMS: atom_id res chain seq x y z
N MET A 1 -4.94 8.00 -15.17
CA MET A 1 -4.35 7.49 -13.90
C MET A 1 -3.14 6.65 -14.27
N LYS A 2 -1.91 7.14 -14.06
CA LYS A 2 -0.67 6.42 -14.42
C LYS A 2 0.32 6.55 -13.28
N GLY A 3 0.36 5.55 -12.42
CA GLY A 3 1.26 5.46 -11.28
C GLY A 3 0.68 4.52 -10.24
N ASP A 4 1.55 3.78 -9.57
CA ASP A 4 1.14 2.90 -8.48
C ASP A 4 0.59 3.70 -7.32
N ARG A 5 -0.37 3.09 -6.63
CA ARG A 5 -0.97 3.63 -5.43
C ARG A 5 -0.94 2.58 -4.32
N VAL A 6 -0.73 3.03 -3.09
CA VAL A 6 -0.87 2.22 -1.89
C VAL A 6 -1.81 2.92 -0.93
N GLU A 7 -2.76 2.18 -0.36
CA GLU A 7 -3.60 2.62 0.75
C GLU A 7 -3.12 1.94 2.05
N ALA A 8 -2.80 2.72 3.06
CA ALA A 8 -2.38 2.24 4.37
C ALA A 8 -3.43 2.62 5.43
N VAL A 9 -4.05 1.62 6.05
CA VAL A 9 -5.00 1.82 7.16
C VAL A 9 -4.24 1.66 8.47
N VAL A 10 -4.24 2.70 9.31
CA VAL A 10 -3.37 2.80 10.48
C VAL A 10 -4.16 3.15 11.73
N ASP A 11 -3.89 2.47 12.83
CA ASP A 11 -4.33 2.88 14.17
C ASP A 11 -3.41 3.97 14.74
N THR A 12 -3.94 5.18 14.85
CA THR A 12 -3.24 6.34 15.39
C THR A 12 -3.23 6.39 16.92
N GLY A 13 -3.95 5.48 17.59
CA GLY A 13 -4.20 5.50 19.03
C GLY A 13 -5.34 6.43 19.44
N GLN A 14 -5.89 7.22 18.52
CA GLN A 14 -7.12 8.01 18.69
C GLN A 14 -8.24 7.55 17.74
N GLY A 15 -7.96 6.52 16.95
CA GLY A 15 -8.85 6.03 15.91
C GLY A 15 -8.08 5.51 14.70
N VAL A 16 -8.84 5.02 13.73
CA VAL A 16 -8.33 4.47 12.48
C VAL A 16 -8.28 5.57 11.42
N GLN A 17 -7.14 5.68 10.73
CA GLN A 17 -6.95 6.60 9.62
C GLN A 17 -6.42 5.87 8.38
N THR A 18 -6.95 6.21 7.22
CA THR A 18 -6.46 5.72 5.93
C THR A 18 -5.56 6.78 5.29
N PHE A 19 -4.36 6.37 4.89
CA PHE A 19 -3.40 7.17 4.13
C PHE A 19 -3.31 6.66 2.70
N GLU A 20 -3.47 7.56 1.73
CA GLU A 20 -3.27 7.25 0.31
C GLU A 20 -1.89 7.76 -0.14
N ILE A 21 -1.07 6.86 -0.67
CA ILE A 21 0.27 7.14 -1.17
C ILE A 21 0.29 6.86 -2.66
N VAL A 22 0.49 7.89 -3.46
CA VAL A 22 0.46 7.82 -4.93
C VAL A 22 1.81 8.16 -5.53
N ALA A 23 2.22 7.47 -6.59
CA ALA A 23 3.36 7.93 -7.38
C ALA A 23 3.02 9.28 -8.05
N THR A 24 3.76 10.35 -7.71
CA THR A 24 3.37 11.73 -8.08
C THR A 24 3.63 12.09 -9.54
N ARG A 25 4.41 11.30 -10.27
CA ARG A 25 4.81 11.59 -11.65
C ARG A 25 4.83 10.33 -12.49
N ALA A 26 4.59 10.49 -13.79
CA ALA A 26 4.64 9.41 -14.76
C ALA A 26 5.99 8.68 -14.74
N GLY A 27 5.94 7.34 -14.78
CA GLY A 27 7.13 6.48 -14.76
C GLY A 27 7.78 6.31 -13.38
N ARG A 28 7.20 6.87 -12.33
CA ARG A 28 7.55 6.53 -10.93
C ARG A 28 6.65 5.40 -10.44
N ARG A 29 7.18 4.63 -9.50
CA ARG A 29 6.47 3.52 -8.86
C ARG A 29 6.49 3.67 -7.34
N ILE A 30 5.59 2.95 -6.67
CA ILE A 30 5.62 2.78 -5.22
C ILE A 30 6.28 1.44 -4.91
N GLU A 31 7.25 1.46 -4.01
CA GLU A 31 7.87 0.25 -3.44
C GLU A 31 7.49 0.13 -1.97
N VAL A 32 7.08 -1.07 -1.58
CA VAL A 32 6.78 -1.42 -0.19
C VAL A 32 7.88 -2.33 0.32
N THR A 33 8.51 -1.97 1.43
CA THR A 33 9.46 -2.84 2.14
C THR A 33 9.03 -2.99 3.58
N THR A 34 9.05 -4.23 4.08
CA THR A 34 8.80 -4.51 5.49
C THR A 34 10.10 -5.00 6.13
N ALA A 35 10.61 -4.27 7.11
CA ALA A 35 11.82 -4.65 7.83
C ALA A 35 11.80 -4.09 9.25
N ARG A 36 12.28 -4.90 10.21
CA ARG A 36 12.51 -4.49 11.60
C ARG A 36 11.29 -3.83 12.27
N GLY A 37 10.10 -4.35 12.02
CA GLY A 37 8.85 -3.83 12.61
C GLY A 37 8.34 -2.53 12.01
N VAL A 38 8.88 -2.11 10.87
CA VAL A 38 8.45 -0.94 10.11
C VAL A 38 8.09 -1.37 8.69
N VAL A 39 7.00 -0.79 8.17
CA VAL A 39 6.64 -0.85 6.76
C VAL A 39 7.01 0.49 6.13
N GLU A 40 7.95 0.46 5.21
CA GLU A 40 8.36 1.61 4.40
C GLU A 40 7.60 1.60 3.08
N VAL A 41 6.97 2.72 2.75
CA VAL A 41 6.31 2.94 1.46
C VAL A 41 7.04 4.07 0.76
N THR A 42 7.78 3.75 -0.30
CA THR A 42 8.70 4.68 -0.96
C THR A 42 8.24 4.92 -2.40
N GLU A 43 8.07 6.18 -2.77
CA GLU A 43 8.01 6.55 -4.18
C GLU A 43 9.42 6.57 -4.74
N VAL A 44 9.67 5.79 -5.79
CA VAL A 44 10.95 5.74 -6.48
C VAL A 44 10.83 6.23 -7.92
N THR A 45 11.92 6.79 -8.45
CA THR A 45 12.04 7.07 -9.88
C THR A 45 12.04 5.77 -10.69
N ARG A 46 11.95 5.88 -12.03
CA ARG A 46 12.10 4.71 -12.93
C ARG A 46 13.39 3.93 -12.66
N GLY A 47 14.47 4.63 -12.31
CA GLY A 47 15.78 4.05 -11.99
C GLY A 47 15.92 3.54 -10.55
N GLY A 48 14.86 3.55 -9.75
CA GLY A 48 14.87 3.06 -8.36
C GLY A 48 15.38 4.08 -7.34
N THR A 49 15.65 5.34 -7.72
CA THR A 49 16.07 6.37 -6.76
C THR A 49 14.89 6.78 -5.88
N PRO A 50 15.01 6.71 -4.54
CA PRO A 50 13.97 7.19 -3.63
C PRO A 50 13.69 8.68 -3.82
N VAL A 51 12.43 9.06 -3.85
CA VAL A 51 11.99 10.46 -3.92
C VAL A 51 11.36 10.91 -2.62
N ARG A 52 10.48 10.08 -2.05
CA ARG A 52 9.87 10.29 -0.74
C ARG A 52 9.52 8.95 -0.11
N THR A 53 9.60 8.88 1.21
CA THR A 53 9.33 7.66 1.97
C THR A 53 8.38 7.98 3.12
N GLY A 54 7.27 7.25 3.19
CA GLY A 54 6.44 7.12 4.37
C GLY A 54 6.88 5.90 5.18
N ARG A 55 6.79 5.98 6.51
CA ARG A 55 7.08 4.87 7.42
C ARG A 55 5.92 4.64 8.35
N PHE A 56 5.50 3.39 8.46
CA PHE A 56 4.42 2.96 9.32
C PHE A 56 4.94 1.90 10.28
N MET A 57 4.64 2.05 11.56
CA MET A 57 4.95 1.02 12.54
C MET A 57 4.07 -0.19 12.26
N ALA A 58 4.66 -1.37 12.08
CA ALA A 58 3.93 -2.58 11.67
C ALA A 58 2.85 -2.97 12.68
N ASN A 59 3.08 -2.72 13.98
CA ASN A 59 2.11 -2.99 15.04
C ASN A 59 0.87 -2.09 15.02
N ARG A 60 0.89 -1.00 14.25
CA ARG A 60 -0.23 -0.06 14.09
C ARG A 60 -0.86 -0.12 12.70
N LEU A 61 -0.25 -0.84 11.76
CA LEU A 61 -0.78 -0.99 10.41
C LEU A 61 -1.85 -2.08 10.41
N ILE A 62 -3.10 -1.67 10.18
CA ILE A 62 -4.26 -2.57 10.12
C ILE A 62 -4.33 -3.25 8.75
N ALA A 63 -4.12 -2.49 7.68
CA ALA A 63 -4.14 -3.00 6.31
C ALA A 63 -3.20 -2.19 5.41
N LEU A 64 -2.66 -2.86 4.40
CA LEU A 64 -1.93 -2.26 3.29
C LEU A 64 -2.49 -2.82 1.99
N VAL A 65 -3.01 -1.96 1.12
CA VAL A 65 -3.60 -2.36 -0.16
C VAL A 65 -2.79 -1.74 -1.29
N GLU A 66 -2.18 -2.58 -2.10
CA GLU A 66 -1.44 -2.17 -3.29
C GLU A 66 -2.40 -2.12 -4.49
N HIS A 67 -2.40 -0.97 -5.17
CA HIS A 67 -3.14 -0.72 -6.40
C HIS A 67 -2.10 -0.45 -7.50
N PRO A 68 -1.51 -1.52 -8.09
CA PRO A 68 -0.55 -1.36 -9.16
C PRO A 68 -1.22 -0.68 -10.36
N ALA A 69 -0.47 0.19 -11.04
CA ALA A 69 -0.94 0.73 -12.31
C ALA A 69 -1.21 -0.44 -13.27
N GLN A 70 -2.37 -0.43 -13.94
CA GLN A 70 -2.72 -1.46 -14.92
C GLN A 70 -1.81 -1.36 -16.16
N GLU A 71 -0.61 -1.93 -16.09
CA GLU A 71 0.17 -2.34 -17.25
C GLU A 71 -0.04 -3.86 -17.40
N ARG A 72 -1.16 -4.22 -18.04
CA ARG A 72 -1.71 -5.56 -18.36
C ARG A 72 -2.84 -6.00 -17.41
N ASP A 73 -4.02 -6.19 -18.02
CA ASP A 73 -5.12 -6.99 -17.48
C ASP A 73 -4.60 -8.35 -16.97
N ASP A 74 -5.01 -8.76 -15.76
CA ASP A 74 -5.31 -10.16 -15.39
C ASP A 74 -5.40 -10.45 -13.88
N ALA A 75 -5.26 -9.45 -12.98
CA ALA A 75 -5.32 -9.71 -11.53
C ALA A 75 -6.54 -9.10 -10.83
N ARG A 76 -7.77 -9.38 -11.30
CA ARG A 76 -8.96 -9.18 -10.45
C ARG A 76 -9.15 -10.42 -9.58
N VAL A 77 -8.73 -10.33 -8.32
CA VAL A 77 -9.04 -11.36 -7.32
C VAL A 77 -10.42 -11.05 -6.73
N GLU A 78 -11.41 -11.88 -7.04
CA GLU A 78 -12.73 -11.83 -6.41
C GLU A 78 -12.68 -12.56 -5.07
N VAL A 79 -12.71 -11.81 -3.96
CA VAL A 79 -12.72 -12.39 -2.61
C VAL A 79 -14.16 -12.46 -2.09
N THR A 80 -14.74 -13.66 -2.04
CA THR A 80 -16.02 -13.90 -1.37
C THR A 80 -15.79 -14.36 0.07
N ALA A 81 -16.08 -13.49 1.05
CA ALA A 81 -16.02 -13.87 2.46
C ALA A 81 -17.23 -14.76 2.83
N ARG A 82 -17.06 -16.09 2.83
CA ARG A 82 -18.05 -17.00 3.40
C ARG A 82 -17.82 -17.16 4.90
N ARG A 83 -18.61 -16.44 5.69
CA ARG A 83 -18.66 -16.58 7.16
C ARG A 83 -19.54 -17.79 7.52
N GLN A 84 -18.96 -18.97 7.73
CA GLN A 84 -19.65 -20.02 8.46
C GLN A 84 -19.40 -19.84 9.95
N ILE A 85 -20.38 -19.27 10.65
CA ILE A 85 -20.47 -19.37 12.09
C ILE A 85 -21.13 -20.72 12.36
N ARG A 86 -20.35 -21.71 12.80
CA ARG A 86 -20.92 -22.91 13.42
C ARG A 86 -21.18 -22.55 14.88
N GLY A 87 -22.46 -22.61 15.26
CA GLY A 87 -22.89 -22.64 16.66
C GLY A 87 -22.71 -24.02 17.26
#